data_AF-A0A067G451-F1
#
_entry.id   AF-A0A067G451-F1
#
_cell.length_a   1.000
_cell.length_b   1.000
_cell.length_c   1.000
_cell.angle_alpha   90.00
_cell.angle_beta   90.00
_cell.angle_gamma   90.00
#
_symmetry.space_group_name_H-M   'P 1'
#
loop_
_entity.id
_entity.type
_entity.pdbx_description
1 polymer ?
#
loop_
_entity_poly.entity_id
_entity_poly.type
_entity_poly.pdbx_seq_one_letter_code
_entity_poly.pdbx_strand_id
1 'polypeptide(L)'
;MWKGSRKFQRSGPWNGLQFSASPLRPNPIFNFSLVSNEDELCYTFDMRDKAAFSRIVMNQTLYLLQRFIWNKATQSWELYSYLPRDLCDTYALCGACGVCIINDLPVCHCLNGFKPKSRGYVDWSQGCVRDKSLNYSRQDGFIKFTAMKLPDATPSRVSKSMNLNECREKCLENSSCMAYTNSDIRGGGSGCAMWFGELIDMRDFPDAGQDLYIRMSASEIGTRRLVYVTPL
;
A
#
# COMPACT_ATOMS: atom_id res chain seq x y z
N MET A 1 -12.68 2.31 1.53
CA MET A 1 -14.15 2.11 1.57
C MET A 1 -14.56 1.65 2.98
N TRP A 2 -15.76 2.02 3.42
CA TRP A 2 -16.27 1.76 4.78
C TRP A 2 -17.60 1.01 4.74
N LYS A 3 -17.81 0.10 5.71
CA LYS A 3 -19.08 -0.58 5.98
C LYS A 3 -19.52 -0.17 7.39
N GLY A 4 -20.40 0.83 7.46
CA GLY A 4 -20.66 1.54 8.71
C GLY A 4 -19.37 2.22 9.21
N SER A 5 -19.02 2.00 10.48
CA SER A 5 -17.79 2.51 11.09
C SER A 5 -16.53 1.66 10.81
N ARG A 6 -16.66 0.54 10.08
CA ARG A 6 -15.53 -0.38 9.83
C ARG A 6 -14.89 -0.12 8.48
N LYS A 7 -13.59 0.18 8.45
CA LYS A 7 -12.77 0.14 7.22
C LYS A 7 -12.79 -1.30 6.68
N PHE A 8 -13.12 -1.49 5.41
CA PHE A 8 -13.12 -2.84 4.80
C PHE A 8 -12.22 -2.97 3.57
N GLN A 9 -11.86 -1.86 2.93
CA GLN A 9 -10.92 -1.82 1.81
C GLN A 9 -10.18 -0.47 1.79
N ARG A 10 -8.93 -0.45 1.33
CA ARG A 10 -8.14 0.77 1.16
C ARG A 10 -7.41 0.78 -0.17
N SER A 11 -7.62 1.84 -0.96
CA SER A 11 -6.92 2.06 -2.24
C SER A 11 -5.44 2.43 -2.09
N GLY A 12 -5.06 2.94 -0.92
CA GLY A 12 -3.70 3.36 -0.62
C GLY A 12 -3.44 4.84 -0.84
N PRO A 13 -2.30 5.37 -0.33
CA PRO A 13 -1.88 6.73 -0.65
C PRO A 13 -1.53 6.87 -2.14
N TRP A 14 -1.60 8.09 -2.65
CA TRP A 14 -1.12 8.44 -3.99
C TRP A 14 0.40 8.59 -3.99
N ASN A 15 1.07 8.00 -4.98
CA ASN A 15 2.54 7.97 -5.07
C ASN A 15 3.10 8.86 -6.19
N GLY A 16 2.33 9.83 -6.68
CA GLY A 16 2.71 10.69 -7.80
C GLY A 16 2.24 10.19 -9.17
N LEU A 17 2.02 8.89 -9.31
CA LEU A 17 1.49 8.27 -10.54
C LEU A 17 0.13 7.61 -10.34
N GLN A 18 -0.11 7.02 -9.17
CA GLN A 18 -1.29 6.23 -8.88
C GLN A 18 -1.51 6.01 -7.39
N PHE A 19 -2.64 5.43 -7.02
CA PHE A 19 -2.83 4.90 -5.67
C PHE A 19 -2.01 3.62 -5.47
N SER A 20 -1.46 3.43 -4.26
CA SER A 20 -0.53 2.32 -3.97
C SER A 20 -1.11 0.92 -4.16
N ALA A 21 -2.43 0.76 -4.22
CA ALA A 21 -3.09 -0.50 -4.54
C ALA A 21 -3.53 -0.61 -6.02
N SER A 22 -3.10 0.26 -6.92
CA SER A 22 -3.45 0.23 -8.36
C SER A 22 -2.27 -0.22 -9.22
N PRO A 23 -2.43 -0.95 -10.33
CA PRO A 23 -1.35 -1.37 -11.24
C PRO A 23 -0.58 -0.20 -11.89
N LEU A 24 0.77 -0.26 -12.00
CA LEU A 24 1.64 0.78 -12.61
C LEU A 24 1.44 0.94 -14.12
N ARG A 25 0.56 0.15 -14.71
CA ARG A 25 0.35 0.11 -16.16
C ARG A 25 -0.64 1.21 -16.56
N PRO A 26 -0.34 2.00 -17.61
CA PRO A 26 -1.26 3.00 -18.12
C PRO A 26 -2.61 2.36 -18.47
N ASN A 27 -3.69 2.99 -18.02
CA ASN A 27 -5.02 2.52 -18.39
C ASN A 27 -5.29 2.86 -19.87
N PRO A 28 -5.67 1.88 -20.71
CA PRO A 28 -5.86 2.12 -22.14
C PRO A 28 -7.14 2.90 -22.46
N ILE A 29 -8.05 3.08 -21.49
CA ILE A 29 -9.39 3.63 -21.70
C ILE A 29 -9.52 5.05 -21.17
N PHE A 30 -8.94 5.33 -20.02
CA PHE A 30 -9.03 6.64 -19.37
C PHE A 30 -7.70 7.09 -18.81
N ASN A 31 -7.50 8.40 -18.78
CA ASN A 31 -6.46 9.03 -18.00
C ASN A 31 -7.02 9.38 -16.62
N PHE A 32 -6.14 9.47 -15.62
CA PHE A 32 -6.53 9.86 -14.28
C PHE A 32 -5.40 10.66 -13.62
N SER A 33 -5.78 11.51 -12.67
CA SER A 33 -4.83 12.28 -11.87
C SER A 33 -5.40 12.56 -10.48
N LEU A 34 -4.51 12.95 -9.58
CA LEU A 34 -4.88 13.48 -8.27
C LEU A 34 -4.47 14.95 -8.23
N VAL A 35 -5.44 15.83 -8.07
CA VAL A 35 -5.21 17.23 -7.74
C VAL A 35 -5.06 17.34 -6.23
N SER A 36 -3.97 17.96 -5.78
CA SER A 36 -3.69 18.20 -4.36
C SER A 36 -3.01 19.56 -4.23
N ASN A 37 -3.80 20.56 -3.88
CA ASN A 37 -3.39 21.94 -3.64
C ASN A 37 -4.06 22.47 -2.35
N GLU A 38 -4.03 23.78 -2.12
CA GLU A 38 -4.61 24.39 -0.91
C GLU A 38 -6.15 24.41 -0.92
N ASP A 39 -6.76 24.30 -2.10
CA ASP A 39 -8.21 24.40 -2.31
C ASP A 39 -8.88 23.03 -2.36
N GLU A 40 -8.22 22.04 -3.00
CA GLU A 40 -8.82 20.75 -3.28
C GLU A 40 -7.87 19.55 -3.19
N LEU A 41 -8.46 18.42 -2.80
CA LEU A 41 -7.86 17.09 -2.86
C LEU A 41 -8.82 16.16 -3.61
N CYS A 42 -8.67 16.12 -4.93
CA CYS A 42 -9.65 15.51 -5.82
C CYS A 42 -8.99 14.50 -6.76
N TYR A 43 -9.58 13.31 -6.86
CA TYR A 43 -9.27 12.38 -7.93
C TYR A 43 -10.13 12.71 -9.14
N THR A 44 -9.51 12.87 -10.30
CA THR A 44 -10.19 13.13 -11.57
C THR A 44 -9.83 12.08 -12.60
N PHE A 45 -10.71 11.87 -13.58
CA PHE A 45 -10.45 10.98 -14.70
C PHE A 45 -11.11 11.51 -15.97
N ASP A 46 -10.44 11.29 -17.10
CA ASP A 46 -10.89 11.70 -18.42
C ASP A 46 -10.82 10.51 -19.37
N MET A 47 -11.87 10.32 -20.17
CA MET A 47 -11.89 9.27 -21.18
C MET A 47 -10.94 9.62 -22.33
N ARG A 48 -10.16 8.65 -22.80
CA ARG A 48 -9.26 8.84 -23.95
C ARG A 48 -10.06 9.03 -25.23
N ASP A 49 -11.10 8.21 -25.42
CA ASP A 49 -12.17 8.49 -26.38
C ASP A 49 -13.18 9.44 -25.73
N LYS A 50 -13.22 10.69 -26.20
CA LYS A 50 -14.13 11.72 -25.69
C LYS A 50 -15.60 11.41 -25.93
N ALA A 51 -15.91 10.49 -26.84
CA ALA A 51 -17.27 10.05 -27.11
C ALA A 51 -17.68 8.83 -26.26
N ALA A 52 -16.77 8.28 -25.45
CA ALA A 52 -17.06 7.19 -24.52
C ALA A 52 -17.58 7.73 -23.19
N PHE A 53 -18.51 7.00 -22.57
CA PHE A 53 -19.01 7.33 -21.24
C PHE A 53 -18.51 6.30 -20.23
N SER A 54 -18.09 6.77 -19.06
CA SER A 54 -17.75 5.93 -17.91
C SER A 54 -18.41 6.49 -16.66
N ARG A 55 -18.81 5.60 -15.75
CA ARG A 55 -19.28 5.98 -14.42
C ARG A 55 -18.69 5.06 -13.36
N ILE A 56 -18.55 5.59 -12.14
CA ILE A 56 -18.17 4.82 -10.95
C ILE A 56 -19.38 4.82 -10.03
N VAL A 57 -19.80 3.64 -9.59
CA VAL A 57 -21.01 3.43 -8.78
C VAL A 57 -20.65 2.56 -7.58
N MET A 58 -21.10 2.96 -6.39
CA MET A 58 -21.02 2.12 -5.20
C MET A 58 -22.22 1.19 -5.14
N ASN A 59 -21.98 -0.12 -5.27
CA ASN A 59 -22.98 -1.14 -5.00
C ASN A 59 -23.00 -1.44 -3.50
N GLN A 60 -24.03 -0.95 -2.80
CA GLN A 60 -24.13 -1.04 -1.35
C GLN A 60 -24.50 -2.44 -0.84
N THR A 61 -25.13 -3.27 -1.68
CA THR A 61 -25.50 -4.65 -1.35
C THR A 61 -24.29 -5.58 -1.40
N LEU A 62 -23.51 -5.47 -2.48
CA LEU A 62 -22.31 -6.29 -2.69
C LEU A 62 -21.05 -5.69 -2.06
N TYR A 63 -21.11 -4.43 -1.60
CA TYR A 63 -19.98 -3.65 -1.10
C TYR A 63 -18.84 -3.50 -2.13
N LEU A 64 -19.21 -3.26 -3.39
CA LEU A 64 -18.28 -3.10 -4.50
C LEU A 64 -18.31 -1.66 -5.04
N LEU A 65 -17.13 -1.04 -5.19
CA LEU A 65 -16.98 0.15 -6.02
C LEU A 65 -16.78 -0.31 -7.46
N GLN A 66 -17.79 -0.14 -8.30
CA GLN A 66 -17.81 -0.65 -9.66
C GLN A 66 -17.62 0.49 -10.66
N ARG A 67 -16.73 0.30 -11.64
CA ARG A 67 -16.61 1.17 -12.81
C ARG A 67 -17.31 0.51 -13.98
N PHE A 68 -18.18 1.26 -14.65
CA PHE A 68 -18.86 0.84 -15.87
C PHE A 68 -18.45 1.71 -17.05
N ILE A 69 -18.41 1.10 -18.23
CA ILE A 69 -18.21 1.77 -19.52
C ILE A 69 -19.45 1.55 -20.36
N TRP A 70 -19.91 2.59 -21.07
CA TRP A 70 -21.05 2.49 -21.96
C TRP A 70 -20.65 1.83 -23.28
N ASN A 71 -21.25 0.69 -23.60
CA ASN A 71 -21.11 0.04 -24.90
C ASN A 71 -22.20 0.56 -25.85
N LYS A 72 -21.78 1.26 -26.91
CA LYS A 72 -22.68 1.84 -27.91
C LYS A 72 -23.37 0.78 -28.78
N ALA A 73 -22.74 -0.37 -29.02
CA ALA A 73 -23.32 -1.41 -29.86
C ALA A 73 -24.49 -2.12 -29.15
N THR A 74 -24.34 -2.40 -27.86
CA THR A 74 -25.35 -3.08 -27.05
C THR A 74 -26.29 -2.13 -26.30
N GLN A 75 -26.01 -0.82 -26.32
CA GLN A 75 -26.75 0.20 -25.57
C GLN A 75 -26.84 -0.13 -24.06
N SER A 76 -25.73 -0.60 -23.49
CA SER A 76 -25.68 -1.07 -22.10
C SER A 76 -24.41 -0.63 -21.37
N TRP A 77 -24.50 -0.60 -20.03
CA TRP A 77 -23.34 -0.37 -19.16
C TRP A 77 -22.64 -1.70 -18.88
N GLU A 78 -21.39 -1.82 -19.33
CA GLU A 78 -20.55 -3.00 -19.09
C GLU A 78 -19.62 -2.78 -17.91
N LEU A 79 -19.51 -3.78 -17.04
CA LEU A 79 -18.62 -3.73 -15.89
C LEU A 79 -17.17 -3.81 -16.38
N TYR A 80 -16.39 -2.77 -16.10
CA TYR A 80 -14.99 -2.69 -16.47
C TYR A 80 -14.07 -3.16 -15.34
N SER A 81 -14.32 -2.68 -14.12
CA SER A 81 -13.51 -3.01 -12.96
C SER A 81 -14.30 -2.86 -11.67
N TYR A 82 -13.84 -3.49 -10.60
CA TYR A 82 -14.41 -3.31 -9.27
C TYR A 82 -13.35 -3.37 -8.17
N LEU A 83 -13.66 -2.80 -7.01
CA LEU A 83 -12.89 -2.91 -5.76
C LEU A 83 -13.83 -3.35 -4.63
N PRO A 84 -13.40 -4.23 -3.70
CA PRO A 84 -12.12 -4.98 -3.66
C PRO A 84 -11.97 -5.97 -4.84
N ARG A 85 -10.76 -6.24 -5.32
CA ARG A 85 -10.53 -7.19 -6.44
C ARG A 85 -10.43 -8.64 -5.98
N ASP A 86 -9.80 -8.85 -4.84
CA ASP A 86 -9.43 -10.14 -4.29
C ASP A 86 -9.43 -10.11 -2.77
N LEU A 87 -9.09 -11.25 -2.15
CA LEU A 87 -9.04 -11.38 -0.70
C LEU A 87 -8.03 -10.41 -0.05
N CYS A 88 -6.88 -10.15 -0.69
CA CYS A 88 -5.82 -9.27 -0.19
C CYS A 88 -6.17 -7.77 -0.21
N ASP A 89 -7.26 -7.38 -0.88
CA ASP A 89 -7.81 -6.03 -0.77
C ASP A 89 -8.68 -5.84 0.49
N THR A 90 -8.97 -6.91 1.23
CA THR A 90 -9.63 -6.85 2.54
C THR A 90 -8.74 -6.12 3.54
N TYR A 91 -9.28 -5.06 4.12
CA TYR A 91 -8.53 -4.21 5.04
C TYR A 91 -8.00 -5.00 6.25
N ALA A 92 -6.69 -4.90 6.48
CA ALA A 92 -5.98 -5.47 7.62
C ALA A 92 -6.11 -7.00 7.77
N LEU A 93 -6.30 -7.72 6.65
CA LEU A 93 -6.47 -9.19 6.64
C LEU A 93 -5.35 -9.94 7.40
N CYS A 94 -4.09 -9.55 7.19
CA CYS A 94 -2.92 -10.24 7.75
C CYS A 94 -2.41 -9.64 9.07
N GLY A 95 -3.16 -8.71 9.68
CA GLY A 95 -2.77 -8.05 10.92
C GLY A 95 -1.53 -7.15 10.80
N ALA A 96 -0.95 -6.79 11.94
CA ALA A 96 0.24 -5.93 12.03
C ALA A 96 1.50 -6.64 11.56
N CYS A 97 2.32 -5.94 10.76
CA CYS A 97 3.56 -6.43 10.15
C CYS A 97 3.42 -7.72 9.32
N GLY A 98 2.18 -8.10 8.99
CA GLY A 98 1.85 -9.14 8.05
C GLY A 98 1.65 -8.58 6.65
N VAL A 99 1.98 -9.39 5.64
CA VAL A 99 1.81 -9.08 4.22
C VAL A 99 0.92 -10.13 3.58
N CYS A 100 -0.04 -9.68 2.77
CA CYS A 100 -0.89 -10.57 1.97
C CYS A 100 -0.28 -10.85 0.60
N ILE A 101 -0.14 -12.12 0.24
CA ILE A 101 0.35 -12.61 -1.06
C ILE A 101 -0.77 -13.46 -1.64
N ILE A 102 -1.44 -12.95 -2.68
CA ILE A 102 -2.70 -13.56 -3.18
C ILE A 102 -2.49 -14.95 -3.80
N ASN A 103 -1.26 -15.25 -4.24
CA ASN A 103 -0.93 -16.50 -4.92
C ASN A 103 -0.39 -17.59 -3.96
N ASP A 104 -0.24 -17.29 -2.68
CA ASP A 104 0.33 -18.21 -1.70
C ASP A 104 -0.75 -18.87 -0.82
N LEU A 105 -0.41 -20.00 -0.22
CA LEU A 105 -1.22 -20.68 0.79
C LEU A 105 -0.37 -21.02 2.03
N PRO A 106 -0.64 -20.44 3.21
CA PRO A 106 -1.67 -19.42 3.50
C PRO A 106 -1.38 -18.08 2.83
N VAL A 107 -2.40 -17.28 2.51
CA VAL A 107 -2.23 -15.96 1.84
C VAL A 107 -1.52 -14.90 2.68
N CYS A 108 -1.40 -15.13 3.99
CA CYS A 108 -0.78 -14.18 4.91
C CYS A 108 0.57 -14.70 5.37
N HIS A 109 1.56 -13.81 5.35
CA HIS A 109 2.92 -14.09 5.76
C HIS A 109 3.41 -12.97 6.68
N CYS A 110 4.36 -13.28 7.54
CA CYS A 110 5.11 -12.23 8.22
C CYS A 110 6.18 -11.66 7.29
N LEU A 111 6.40 -10.35 7.39
CA LEU A 111 7.59 -9.75 6.79
C LEU A 111 8.85 -10.44 7.32
N ASN A 112 9.88 -10.50 6.50
CA ASN A 112 11.15 -11.10 6.92
C ASN A 112 11.74 -10.36 8.13
N GLY A 113 12.23 -11.11 9.13
CA GLY A 113 12.62 -10.60 10.45
C GLY A 113 11.45 -10.45 11.43
N PHE A 114 10.29 -10.99 11.07
CA PHE A 114 9.12 -11.12 11.92
C PHE A 114 8.59 -12.55 11.90
N LYS A 115 7.93 -12.93 13.00
CA LYS A 115 7.26 -14.22 13.20
C LYS A 115 5.82 -14.03 13.65
N PRO A 116 4.93 -15.01 13.41
CA PRO A 116 3.54 -14.93 13.83
C PRO A 116 3.40 -14.77 15.36
N LYS A 117 2.48 -13.92 15.82
CA LYS A 117 2.12 -13.83 17.25
C LYS A 117 1.33 -15.06 17.71
N SER A 118 0.45 -15.57 16.84
CA SER A 118 -0.36 -16.76 17.09
C SER A 118 0.19 -17.97 16.34
N ARG A 119 -0.04 -19.17 16.86
CA ARG A 119 0.27 -20.44 16.16
C ARG A 119 -0.82 -20.89 15.19
N GLY A 120 -1.88 -20.09 15.03
CA GLY A 120 -3.01 -20.40 14.18
C GLY A 120 -2.67 -20.18 12.71
N TYR A 121 -3.00 -21.14 11.86
CA TYR A 121 -2.75 -21.04 10.41
C TYR A 121 -3.76 -20.14 9.68
N VAL A 122 -4.90 -19.85 10.32
CA VAL A 122 -6.05 -19.16 9.71
C VAL A 122 -6.30 -17.77 10.29
N ASP A 123 -6.15 -17.61 11.61
CA ASP A 123 -6.38 -16.31 12.27
C ASP A 123 -5.09 -15.48 12.36
N TRP A 124 -5.00 -14.49 11.48
CA TRP A 124 -3.91 -13.52 11.40
C TRP A 124 -4.23 -12.18 12.09
N SER A 125 -5.33 -12.08 12.84
CA SER A 125 -5.75 -10.84 13.50
C SER A 125 -4.71 -10.27 14.46
N GLN A 126 -3.91 -11.14 15.09
CA GLN A 126 -2.80 -10.75 15.98
C GLN A 126 -1.56 -10.26 15.22
N GLY A 127 -1.45 -10.59 13.93
CA GLY A 127 -0.32 -10.26 13.07
C GLY A 127 1.00 -10.89 13.54
N CYS A 128 2.07 -10.15 13.34
CA CYS A 128 3.44 -10.59 13.50
C CYS A 128 4.19 -9.74 14.53
N VAL A 129 5.21 -10.34 15.15
CA VAL A 129 6.17 -9.68 16.04
C VAL A 129 7.57 -9.81 15.48
N ARG A 130 8.42 -8.84 15.80
CA ARG A 130 9.83 -8.86 15.41
C ARG A 130 10.54 -10.07 16.02
N ASP A 131 11.47 -10.63 15.26
CA ASP A 131 12.36 -11.67 15.77
C ASP A 131 13.38 -11.10 16.74
N LYS A 132 13.86 -9.88 16.47
CA LYS A 132 14.80 -9.13 17.31
C LYS A 132 14.19 -7.80 17.75
N SER A 133 14.38 -7.46 19.02
CA SER A 133 13.97 -6.17 19.55
C SER A 133 14.75 -5.03 18.89
N LEU A 134 14.08 -3.90 18.68
CA LEU A 134 14.74 -2.66 18.31
C LEU A 134 15.42 -2.05 19.54
N ASN A 135 16.57 -1.42 19.32
CA ASN A 135 17.23 -0.65 20.37
C ASN A 135 16.77 0.82 20.37
N TYR A 136 15.98 1.22 19.36
CA TYR A 136 15.51 2.59 19.14
C TYR A 136 16.64 3.62 19.12
N SER A 137 17.84 3.16 18.78
CA SER A 137 19.05 3.96 18.66
C SER A 137 19.43 4.11 17.19
N ARG A 138 20.44 4.94 16.91
CA ARG A 138 21.02 5.09 15.56
C ARG A 138 21.72 3.82 15.06
N GLN A 139 21.84 2.78 15.89
CA GLN A 139 22.37 1.48 15.48
C GLN A 139 21.32 0.63 14.76
N ASP A 140 20.02 0.85 15.04
CA ASP A 140 18.97 0.33 14.18
C ASP A 140 19.18 0.86 12.75
N GLY A 141 18.59 0.19 11.79
CA GLY A 141 18.56 0.67 10.42
C GLY A 141 17.37 0.09 9.70
N PHE A 142 17.46 -0.07 8.38
CA PHE A 142 16.28 -0.39 7.58
C PHE A 142 16.58 -1.48 6.55
N ILE A 143 15.59 -2.34 6.36
CA ILE A 143 15.54 -3.29 5.25
C ILE A 143 14.55 -2.76 4.22
N LYS A 144 14.94 -2.84 2.96
CA LYS A 144 14.12 -2.47 1.81
C LYS A 144 13.23 -3.64 1.41
N PHE A 145 11.92 -3.42 1.44
CA PHE A 145 10.90 -4.31 0.90
C PHE A 145 10.37 -3.71 -0.40
N THR A 146 10.44 -4.46 -1.50
CA THR A 146 10.00 -4.00 -2.83
C THR A 146 8.55 -4.38 -3.10
N ALA A 147 7.93 -3.75 -4.11
CA ALA A 147 6.61 -4.14 -4.61
C ALA A 147 5.47 -4.13 -3.57
N MET A 148 5.54 -3.24 -2.58
CA MET A 148 4.54 -3.19 -1.51
C MET A 148 3.35 -2.28 -1.87
N LYS A 149 2.13 -2.72 -1.57
CA LYS A 149 1.06 -1.78 -1.21
C LYS A 149 1.44 -1.17 0.13
N LEU A 150 1.77 0.12 0.14
CA LEU A 150 2.16 0.86 1.34
C LEU A 150 1.12 0.72 2.46
N PRO A 151 1.51 0.66 3.74
CA PRO A 151 0.59 0.43 4.87
C PRO A 151 -0.45 1.55 5.04
N ASP A 152 -1.43 1.33 5.93
CA ASP A 152 -2.38 2.38 6.31
C ASP A 152 -1.63 3.67 6.69
N ALA A 153 -1.98 4.77 6.03
CA ALA A 153 -1.32 6.07 6.15
C ALA A 153 -1.88 6.94 7.29
N THR A 154 -2.82 6.43 8.09
CA THR A 154 -3.42 7.16 9.23
C THR A 154 -2.35 7.63 10.22
N PRO A 155 -1.37 6.81 10.66
CA PRO A 155 -0.29 7.27 11.52
C PRO A 155 0.96 7.63 10.70
N SER A 156 0.80 8.44 9.64
CA SER A 156 1.93 8.84 8.78
C SER A 156 2.14 10.35 8.71
N ARG A 157 3.37 10.74 8.36
CA ARG A 157 3.75 12.13 8.06
C ARG A 157 4.43 12.18 6.70
N VAL A 158 4.02 13.16 5.90
CA VAL A 158 4.55 13.38 4.55
C VAL A 158 5.30 14.72 4.48
N SER A 159 6.41 14.75 3.76
CA SER A 159 7.19 15.94 3.43
C SER A 159 7.61 15.89 1.97
N LYS A 160 7.21 16.88 1.16
CA LYS A 160 7.59 16.95 -0.26
C LYS A 160 9.03 17.46 -0.46
N SER A 161 9.58 18.19 0.53
CA SER A 161 10.91 18.81 0.43
C SER A 161 12.05 17.87 0.82
N MET A 162 11.78 16.88 1.67
CA MET A 162 12.81 15.94 2.13
C MET A 162 13.18 14.94 1.05
N ASN A 163 14.46 14.65 0.89
CA ASN A 163 14.91 13.52 0.09
C ASN A 163 14.90 12.21 0.89
N LEU A 164 15.13 11.08 0.22
CA LEU A 164 15.08 9.75 0.83
C LEU A 164 16.12 9.56 1.96
N ASN A 165 17.31 10.15 1.83
CA ASN A 165 18.35 10.06 2.86
C ASN A 165 17.97 10.88 4.11
N GLU A 166 17.45 12.09 3.93
CA GLU A 166 16.92 12.90 5.03
C GLU A 166 15.75 12.19 5.71
N CYS A 167 14.89 11.52 4.93
CA CYS A 167 13.78 10.71 5.42
C CYS A 167 14.29 9.57 6.34
N ARG A 168 15.36 8.88 5.92
CA ARG A 168 16.04 7.86 6.71
C ARG A 168 16.54 8.42 8.05
N GLU A 169 17.30 9.52 8.01
CA GLU A 169 17.89 10.10 9.23
C GLU A 169 16.81 10.60 10.19
N LYS A 170 15.76 11.26 9.68
CA LYS A 170 14.63 11.72 10.50
C LYS A 170 13.86 10.57 11.12
N CYS A 171 13.73 9.44 10.41
CA CYS A 171 13.10 8.25 10.95
C CYS A 171 13.98 7.60 12.06
N LEU A 172 15.31 7.58 11.92
CA LEU A 172 16.20 7.07 12.97
C LEU A 172 16.15 7.90 14.25
N GLU A 173 16.06 9.23 14.11
CA GLU A 173 15.96 10.18 15.22
C GLU A 173 14.66 10.02 16.03
N ASN A 174 13.60 9.49 15.42
CA ASN A 174 12.31 9.29 16.06
C ASN A 174 12.11 7.82 16.44
N SER A 175 12.08 7.51 17.73
CA SER A 175 11.90 6.14 18.23
C SER A 175 10.56 5.51 17.85
N SER A 176 9.53 6.33 17.57
CA SER A 176 8.22 5.84 17.10
C SER A 176 8.17 5.57 15.60
N CYS A 177 9.16 6.03 14.81
CA CYS A 177 9.18 5.82 13.38
C CYS A 177 9.58 4.37 13.03
N MET A 178 8.72 3.71 12.26
CA MET A 178 8.82 2.28 11.97
C MET A 178 9.09 1.99 10.50
N ALA A 179 8.71 2.89 9.60
CA ALA A 179 9.04 2.76 8.19
C ALA A 179 9.07 4.10 7.47
N TYR A 180 9.74 4.14 6.32
CA TYR A 180 9.71 5.30 5.42
C TYR A 180 9.80 4.91 3.94
N THR A 181 9.45 5.84 3.06
CA THR A 181 9.61 5.74 1.60
C THR A 181 9.56 7.13 0.94
N ASN A 182 9.83 7.21 -0.36
CA ASN A 182 9.56 8.41 -1.15
C ASN A 182 8.05 8.64 -1.24
N SER A 183 7.58 9.88 -1.09
CA SER A 183 6.14 10.18 -1.26
C SER A 183 5.72 10.23 -2.73
N ASP A 184 6.67 10.47 -3.63
CA ASP A 184 6.48 10.50 -5.08
C ASP A 184 7.52 9.59 -5.75
N ILE A 185 7.10 8.70 -6.65
CA ILE A 185 8.01 7.74 -7.31
C ILE A 185 8.50 8.22 -8.68
N ARG A 186 8.02 9.37 -9.17
CA ARG A 186 8.41 9.89 -10.49
C ARG A 186 9.88 10.32 -10.48
N GLY A 187 10.54 10.21 -11.63
CA GLY A 187 11.89 10.75 -11.84
C GLY A 187 12.98 10.18 -10.92
N GLY A 188 12.85 8.92 -10.48
CA GLY A 188 13.78 8.29 -9.52
C GLY A 188 13.37 8.42 -8.05
N GLY A 189 12.29 9.15 -7.80
CA GLY A 189 11.64 9.27 -6.50
C GLY A 189 12.06 10.51 -5.71
N SER A 190 11.11 11.12 -5.03
CA SER A 190 11.29 12.31 -4.22
C SER A 190 10.30 12.39 -3.06
N GLY A 191 10.56 13.34 -2.16
CA GLY A 191 9.78 13.51 -0.95
C GLY A 191 10.00 12.37 0.05
N CYS A 192 9.20 12.39 1.12
CA CYS A 192 9.34 11.50 2.25
C CYS A 192 7.96 11.21 2.83
N ALA A 193 7.64 9.94 3.05
CA ALA A 193 6.53 9.50 3.86
C ALA A 193 7.07 8.59 4.96
N MET A 194 6.74 8.89 6.22
CA MET A 194 7.15 8.12 7.40
C MET A 194 5.92 7.59 8.14
N TRP A 195 5.98 6.35 8.62
CA TRP A 195 4.94 5.71 9.43
C TRP A 195 5.39 5.57 10.88
N PHE A 196 4.46 5.80 11.79
CA PHE A 196 4.68 5.71 13.23
C PHE A 196 3.81 4.58 13.83
N GLY A 197 4.43 3.67 14.58
CA GLY A 197 3.73 2.51 15.15
C GLY A 197 3.55 1.32 14.19
N GLU A 198 2.56 0.47 14.46
CA GLU A 198 2.36 -0.78 13.73
C GLU A 198 2.00 -0.56 12.26
N LEU A 199 2.66 -1.30 11.37
CA LEU A 199 2.39 -1.27 9.93
C LEU A 199 1.28 -2.27 9.62
N ILE A 200 0.15 -1.81 9.11
CA ILE A 200 -1.03 -2.63 8.86
C ILE A 200 -1.52 -2.49 7.42
N ASP A 201 -2.30 -3.47 6.95
CA ASP A 201 -2.96 -3.46 5.64
C ASP A 201 -1.99 -3.41 4.44
N MET A 202 -0.93 -4.22 4.53
CA MET A 202 0.05 -4.42 3.46
C MET A 202 -0.28 -5.64 2.61
N ARG A 203 0.06 -5.56 1.32
CA ARG A 203 0.07 -6.71 0.41
C ARG A 203 1.28 -6.63 -0.50
N ASP A 204 1.74 -7.78 -0.94
CA ASP A 204 2.63 -7.88 -2.08
C ASP A 204 1.86 -7.50 -3.34
N PHE A 205 2.54 -6.76 -4.22
CA PHE A 205 1.93 -6.15 -5.39
C PHE A 205 2.95 -6.00 -6.52
N PRO A 206 3.41 -7.12 -7.12
CA PRO A 206 4.56 -7.16 -8.04
C PRO A 206 4.38 -6.28 -9.28
N ASP A 207 3.14 -6.11 -9.77
CA ASP A 207 2.82 -5.28 -10.94
C ASP A 207 2.72 -3.78 -10.65
N ALA A 208 2.88 -3.33 -9.40
CA ALA A 208 2.59 -1.93 -9.08
C ALA A 208 3.16 -1.30 -7.81
N GLY A 209 3.62 -2.13 -6.87
CA GLY A 209 3.93 -1.69 -5.54
C GLY A 209 5.14 -0.76 -5.50
N GLN A 210 5.43 -0.30 -4.28
CA GLN A 210 6.47 0.66 -4.02
C GLN A 210 7.44 0.11 -2.99
N ASP A 211 8.68 0.60 -3.04
CA ASP A 211 9.67 0.31 -2.02
C ASP A 211 9.22 0.86 -0.65
N LEU A 212 9.39 0.07 0.40
CA LEU A 212 9.16 0.47 1.77
C LEU A 212 10.37 0.07 2.61
N TYR A 213 10.96 1.03 3.32
CA TYR A 213 12.09 0.81 4.19
C TYR A 213 11.59 0.63 5.62
N ILE A 214 11.66 -0.58 6.15
CA ILE A 214 11.13 -0.91 7.49
C ILE A 214 12.29 -0.98 8.47
N ARG A 215 12.13 -0.33 9.63
CA ARG A 215 13.16 -0.27 10.68
C ARG A 215 13.41 -1.68 11.21
N MET A 216 14.66 -2.08 11.40
CA MET A 216 15.09 -3.41 11.86
C MET A 216 16.24 -3.29 12.86
N SER A 217 16.45 -4.34 13.66
CA SER A 217 17.57 -4.39 14.60
C SER A 217 18.89 -4.36 13.84
N ALA A 218 19.92 -3.71 14.39
CA ALA A 218 21.28 -3.70 13.84
C ALA A 218 21.79 -5.11 13.46
N SER A 219 21.43 -6.09 14.28
CA SER A 219 21.82 -7.50 14.12
C SER A 219 21.24 -8.18 12.86
N GLU A 220 20.20 -7.60 12.26
CA GLU A 220 19.50 -8.16 11.09
C GLU A 220 19.94 -7.51 9.77
N ILE A 221 20.66 -6.40 9.82
CA ILE A 221 21.01 -5.59 8.65
C ILE A 221 22.26 -6.12 7.94
N GLY A 222 23.16 -6.76 8.68
CA GLY A 222 24.40 -7.33 8.15
C GLY A 222 24.20 -8.57 7.26
N THR A 223 23.03 -9.20 7.32
CA THR A 223 22.75 -10.48 6.62
C THR A 223 21.82 -10.34 5.42
N ARG A 224 21.07 -9.23 5.25
CA ARG A 224 19.97 -9.12 4.26
C ARG A 224 19.78 -7.69 3.75
N ARG A 225 20.50 -7.29 2.70
CA ARG A 225 20.43 -5.93 2.10
C ARG A 225 19.24 -5.70 1.18
N LEU A 226 18.66 -6.75 0.62
CA LEU A 226 17.44 -6.71 -0.19
C LEU A 226 16.60 -7.93 0.19
N VAL A 227 15.33 -7.70 0.53
CA VAL A 227 14.39 -8.78 0.77
C VAL A 227 13.25 -8.61 -0.21
N TYR A 228 13.21 -9.51 -1.19
CA TYR A 228 11.97 -9.78 -1.92
C TYR A 228 11.00 -10.44 -0.94
N VAL A 229 9.71 -10.12 -1.03
CA VAL A 229 8.69 -10.93 -0.38
C VAL A 229 8.68 -12.26 -1.16
N THR A 230 9.57 -13.19 -0.78
CA THR A 230 9.64 -14.50 -1.42
C THR A 230 8.58 -15.40 -0.79
N PRO A 231 7.70 -16.02 -1.61
CA PRO A 231 6.95 -17.21 -1.21
C PRO A 231 7.92 -18.27 -0.68
N LEU A 232 7.48 -19.06 0.29
CA LEU A 232 8.17 -20.30 0.67
C LEU A 232 8.06 -21.33 -0.45
#